data_AF-A0A1V2NX08-F1
#
_entry.id   AF-A0A1V2NX08-F1
#
_cell.length_a   1.000
_cell.length_b   1.000
_cell.length_c   1.000
_cell.angle_alpha   90.00
_cell.angle_beta   90.00
_cell.angle_gamma   90.00
#
_symmetry.space_group_name_H-M   'P 1'
#
loop_
_entity.id
_entity.type
_entity.pdbx_description
1 polymer ?
#
loop_
_entity_poly.entity_id
_entity_poly.type
_entity_poly.pdbx_seq_one_letter_code
_entity_poly.pdbx_strand_id
1 'polypeptide(L)'
;MLPHRFTGRTGGATLLKLRCARARPGRPFGSDAVTQLTDDGLLGQVLWSTTCTATDVTQANFRQLRDSGLFLVHVTLNGVPGEQARVRELILAVQVLRSLGVLVEYDLDLFAGTPRFAGVRDKVAMLRAMVGDGSTPAYFTTAAIEADCSPWLAGYQQRLAPAVRPWLGTDGLSHQLAEAWAEILLGERLLLGLRGGAAHRIALQRLTLRSNTELLNLVATSAREFETSGDTRLLDDELVRPRAELLVATMIALRNRFWAANAQSAADRPAAYGG
;
A
#
# COMPACT_ATOMS: atom_id res chain seq x y z
N MET A 1 23.78 2.99 -14.35
CA MET A 1 23.51 2.17 -13.14
C MET A 1 22.40 1.21 -13.51
N LEU A 2 22.68 -0.10 -13.56
CA LEU A 2 21.78 -1.10 -14.14
C LEU A 2 20.49 -1.27 -13.32
N PRO A 3 19.31 -1.38 -13.95
CA PRO A 3 18.07 -1.71 -13.25
C PRO A 3 18.16 -3.14 -12.68
N HIS A 4 17.84 -3.30 -11.39
CA HIS A 4 17.70 -4.63 -10.79
C HIS A 4 16.44 -5.30 -11.34
N ARG A 5 16.64 -6.41 -12.05
CA ARG A 5 15.60 -7.23 -12.66
C ARG A 5 14.98 -8.12 -11.58
N PHE A 6 13.76 -7.84 -11.16
CA PHE A 6 12.98 -8.79 -10.37
C PHE A 6 12.49 -9.89 -11.32
N THR A 7 13.05 -11.09 -11.22
CA THR A 7 12.61 -12.26 -11.99
C THR A 7 11.59 -13.06 -11.19
N GLY A 8 10.43 -12.47 -10.92
CA GLY A 8 9.21 -13.21 -10.55
C GLY A 8 8.42 -13.45 -11.83
N ARG A 9 8.49 -14.65 -12.42
CA ARG A 9 7.73 -14.99 -13.63
C ARG A 9 6.24 -15.15 -13.29
N THR A 10 5.49 -14.06 -13.40
CA THR A 10 4.03 -14.09 -13.60
C THR A 10 3.76 -13.54 -14.99
N GLY A 11 3.64 -14.43 -15.98
CA GLY A 11 3.13 -14.12 -17.32
C GLY A 11 3.87 -13.04 -18.11
N GLY A 12 5.13 -13.27 -18.51
CA GLY A 12 5.81 -12.54 -19.60
C GLY A 12 6.18 -11.06 -19.36
N ALA A 13 5.60 -10.38 -18.39
CA ALA A 13 5.90 -8.98 -18.11
C ALA A 13 7.12 -8.81 -17.22
N THR A 14 7.98 -7.84 -17.56
CA THR A 14 9.10 -7.47 -16.71
C THR A 14 8.65 -6.35 -15.77
N LEU A 15 8.80 -6.57 -14.46
CA LEU A 15 8.61 -5.53 -13.44
C LEU A 15 9.95 -4.85 -13.16
N LEU A 16 9.99 -3.53 -13.34
CA LEU A 16 11.20 -2.72 -13.11
C LEU A 16 11.00 -1.75 -11.95
N LYS A 17 11.99 -1.64 -11.06
CA LYS A 17 12.07 -0.53 -10.10
C LYS A 17 12.99 0.53 -10.66
N LEU A 18 12.42 1.67 -11.07
CA LEU A 18 13.16 2.78 -11.66
C LEU A 18 13.35 3.89 -10.62
N ARG A 19 14.52 4.53 -10.64
CA ARG A 19 14.78 5.73 -9.84
C ARG A 19 14.50 6.95 -10.69
N CYS A 20 13.52 7.76 -10.28
CA CYS A 20 13.23 9.02 -10.93
C CYS A 20 13.94 10.17 -10.23
N ALA A 21 14.51 11.10 -11.00
CA ALA A 21 14.95 12.38 -10.45
C ALA A 21 13.73 13.21 -10.02
N ARG A 22 13.91 14.04 -8.98
CA ARG A 22 12.92 15.03 -8.54
C ARG A 22 12.54 15.97 -9.68
N ALA A 23 11.30 16.45 -9.67
CA ALA A 23 10.85 17.47 -10.62
C ALA A 23 11.73 18.73 -10.56
N ARG A 24 12.03 19.32 -11.72
CA ARG A 24 12.75 20.59 -11.87
C ARG A 24 12.13 21.41 -13.01
N PRO A 25 12.34 22.74 -13.06
CA PRO A 25 11.85 23.57 -14.17
C PRO A 25 12.26 22.98 -15.53
N GLY A 26 11.29 22.78 -16.42
CA GLY A 26 11.50 22.19 -17.75
C GLY A 26 11.69 20.66 -17.78
N ARG A 27 11.71 19.98 -16.63
CA ARG A 27 11.91 18.53 -16.53
C ARG A 27 10.97 17.91 -15.48
N PRO A 28 9.77 17.47 -15.89
CA PRO A 28 8.81 16.85 -14.98
C PRO A 28 9.37 15.58 -14.33
N PHE A 29 8.91 15.27 -13.12
CA PHE A 29 9.27 14.01 -12.46
C PHE A 29 8.96 12.81 -13.37
N GLY A 30 9.91 11.88 -13.45
CA GLY A 30 9.75 10.65 -14.22
C GLY A 30 9.95 10.77 -15.73
N SER A 31 10.16 11.97 -16.30
CA SER A 31 10.43 12.13 -17.74
C SER A 31 11.62 11.29 -18.21
N ASP A 32 12.66 11.22 -17.38
CA ASP A 32 13.91 10.50 -17.70
C ASP A 32 13.70 9.00 -17.75
N ALA A 33 12.85 8.48 -16.86
CA ALA A 33 12.48 7.07 -16.88
C ALA A 33 11.71 6.75 -18.16
N VAL A 34 10.78 7.61 -18.59
CA VAL A 34 10.03 7.41 -19.84
C VAL A 34 10.94 7.50 -21.06
N THR A 35 11.84 8.48 -21.13
CA THR A 35 12.84 8.57 -22.20
C THR A 35 13.72 7.33 -22.25
N GLN A 36 14.26 6.91 -21.11
CA GLN A 36 15.08 5.70 -21.05
C GLN A 36 14.32 4.45 -21.51
N LEU A 37 13.07 4.26 -21.05
CA LEU A 37 12.24 3.13 -21.50
C LEU A 37 11.92 3.20 -23.00
N THR A 38 11.82 4.40 -23.56
CA THR A 38 11.60 4.60 -25.00
C THR A 38 12.85 4.24 -25.79
N ASP A 39 14.01 4.76 -25.37
CA ASP A 39 15.31 4.49 -26.01
C ASP A 39 15.67 3.00 -25.96
N ASP A 40 15.32 2.32 -24.86
CA ASP A 40 15.52 0.88 -24.68
C ASP A 40 14.44 0.02 -25.39
N GLY A 41 13.43 0.63 -26.01
CA GLY A 41 12.33 -0.08 -26.68
C GLY A 41 11.41 -0.86 -25.74
N LEU A 42 11.40 -0.52 -24.44
CA LEU A 42 10.67 -1.20 -23.37
C LEU A 42 9.31 -0.56 -23.05
N LEU A 43 9.03 0.62 -23.60
CA LEU A 43 7.77 1.34 -23.37
C LEU A 43 6.57 0.46 -23.80
N GLY A 44 5.62 0.28 -22.87
CA GLY A 44 4.44 -0.58 -23.10
C GLY A 44 4.70 -2.08 -22.95
N GLN A 45 5.96 -2.52 -22.84
CA GLN A 45 6.32 -3.92 -22.60
C GLN A 45 6.59 -4.23 -21.13
N VAL A 46 6.84 -3.20 -20.33
CA VAL A 46 7.19 -3.33 -18.91
C VAL A 46 6.23 -2.53 -18.05
N LEU A 47 5.99 -3.03 -16.85
CA LEU A 47 5.38 -2.26 -15.78
C LEU A 47 6.47 -1.87 -14.81
N TRP A 48 6.40 -0.66 -14.28
CA TRP A 48 7.45 -0.16 -13.41
C TRP A 48 6.92 0.56 -12.18
N SER A 49 7.77 0.63 -11.16
CA SER A 49 7.53 1.32 -9.90
C SER A 49 8.63 2.32 -9.60
N THR A 50 8.32 3.31 -8.76
CA THR A 50 9.26 4.35 -8.35
C THR A 50 8.98 4.84 -6.94
N THR A 51 9.85 5.70 -6.42
CA THR A 51 9.69 6.39 -5.14
C THR A 51 9.56 7.89 -5.39
N CYS A 52 8.62 8.55 -4.71
CA CYS A 52 8.43 10.00 -4.84
C CYS A 52 8.03 10.65 -3.52
N THR A 53 8.09 11.98 -3.48
CA THR A 53 7.51 12.80 -2.41
C THR A 53 6.12 13.30 -2.78
N ALA A 54 5.36 13.84 -1.82
CA ALA A 54 4.07 14.47 -2.11
C ALA A 54 4.20 15.63 -3.11
N THR A 55 5.30 16.40 -3.02
CA THR A 55 5.59 17.51 -3.93
C THR A 55 5.89 17.05 -5.35
N ASP A 56 6.55 15.89 -5.53
CA ASP A 56 6.75 15.33 -6.87
C ASP A 56 5.40 15.00 -7.54
N VAL A 57 4.39 14.57 -6.77
CA VAL A 57 3.05 14.26 -7.29
C VAL A 57 2.33 15.50 -7.79
N THR A 58 2.42 16.61 -7.07
CA THR A 58 1.74 17.85 -7.46
C THR A 58 2.34 18.49 -8.71
N GLN A 59 3.62 18.24 -8.99
CA GLN A 59 4.37 18.86 -10.09
C GLN A 59 4.46 18.00 -11.36
N ALA A 60 3.96 16.77 -11.33
CA ALA A 60 4.19 15.80 -12.39
C ALA A 60 2.92 15.35 -13.11
N ASN A 61 3.09 14.92 -14.36
CA ASN A 61 2.00 14.34 -15.15
C ASN A 61 1.90 12.82 -14.90
N PHE A 62 1.40 12.42 -13.73
CA PHE A 62 1.27 11.00 -13.37
C PHE A 62 0.33 10.21 -14.28
N ARG A 63 -0.58 10.88 -15.01
CA ARG A 63 -1.39 10.21 -16.04
C ARG A 63 -0.51 9.69 -17.17
N GLN A 64 0.41 10.51 -17.67
CA GLN A 64 1.38 10.09 -18.68
C GLN A 64 2.29 8.97 -18.14
N LEU A 65 2.82 9.09 -16.92
CA LEU A 65 3.66 8.05 -16.34
C LEU A 65 2.92 6.70 -16.23
N ARG A 66 1.65 6.74 -15.82
CA ARG A 66 0.77 5.57 -15.79
C ARG A 66 0.62 4.93 -17.17
N ASP A 67 0.35 5.74 -18.18
CA ASP A 67 0.19 5.30 -19.58
C ASP A 67 1.49 4.72 -20.13
N SER A 68 2.64 5.19 -19.61
CA SER A 68 3.98 4.65 -19.87
C SER A 68 4.35 3.43 -19.00
N GLY A 69 3.40 2.83 -18.28
CA GLY A 69 3.61 1.59 -17.52
C GLY A 69 3.84 1.75 -16.02
N LEU A 70 3.81 2.95 -15.46
CA LEU A 70 3.88 3.14 -14.00
C LEU A 70 2.64 2.51 -13.36
N PHE A 71 2.84 1.59 -12.42
CA PHE A 71 1.75 0.90 -11.73
C PHE A 71 1.77 1.03 -10.21
N LEU A 72 2.93 1.29 -9.62
CA LEU A 72 3.13 1.40 -8.17
C LEU A 72 4.07 2.56 -7.84
N VAL A 73 3.70 3.34 -6.82
CA VAL A 73 4.51 4.43 -6.29
C VAL A 73 4.68 4.25 -4.79
N HIS A 74 5.92 4.29 -4.34
CA HIS A 74 6.25 4.40 -2.92
C HIS A 74 6.36 5.88 -2.54
N VAL A 75 5.46 6.37 -1.69
CA VAL A 75 5.43 7.76 -1.24
C VAL A 75 6.16 7.89 0.08
N THR A 76 7.20 8.72 0.11
CA THR A 76 7.99 8.96 1.32
C THR A 76 7.23 9.87 2.30
N LEU A 77 7.10 9.44 3.56
CA LEU A 77 6.36 10.18 4.61
C LEU A 77 7.25 10.99 5.58
N ASN A 78 8.55 11.11 5.27
CA ASN A 78 9.53 11.75 6.15
C ASN A 78 9.14 13.18 6.53
N GLY A 79 9.14 13.50 7.83
CA GLY A 79 8.93 14.87 8.33
C GLY A 79 7.52 15.42 8.12
N VAL A 80 6.53 14.54 7.93
CA VAL A 80 5.10 14.89 7.81
C VAL A 80 4.35 14.92 9.16
N PRO A 81 4.63 14.05 10.15
CA PRO A 81 3.88 14.07 11.41
C PRO A 81 4.06 15.38 12.17
N GLY A 82 2.96 16.11 12.39
CA GLY A 82 2.90 17.37 13.16
C GLY A 82 2.72 18.64 12.33
N GLU A 83 2.96 18.60 11.01
CA GLU A 83 2.72 19.74 10.11
C GLU A 83 1.44 19.54 9.29
N GLN A 84 0.32 20.14 9.72
CA GLN A 84 -0.99 19.95 9.07
C GLN A 84 -0.99 20.23 7.57
N ALA A 85 -0.22 21.24 7.12
CA ALA A 85 -0.08 21.56 5.70
C ALA A 85 0.54 20.40 4.90
N ARG A 86 1.59 19.78 5.43
CA ARG A 86 2.25 18.62 4.80
C ARG A 86 1.37 17.38 4.83
N VAL A 87 0.63 17.17 5.92
CA VAL A 87 -0.36 16.07 6.01
C VAL A 87 -1.42 16.21 4.92
N ARG A 88 -1.94 17.42 4.69
CA ARG A 88 -2.91 17.69 3.62
C ARG A 88 -2.31 17.44 2.24
N GLU A 89 -1.10 17.93 1.98
CA GLU A 89 -0.41 17.71 0.71
C GLU A 89 -0.24 16.21 0.42
N LEU A 90 0.19 15.44 1.43
CA LEU A 90 0.33 13.99 1.32
C LEU A 90 -1.00 13.30 1.01
N ILE A 91 -2.07 13.62 1.74
CA ILE A 91 -3.40 13.02 1.51
C ILE A 91 -3.85 13.29 0.07
N LEU A 92 -3.67 14.51 -0.42
CA LEU A 92 -4.01 14.88 -1.80
C LEU A 92 -3.15 14.11 -2.81
N ALA A 93 -1.85 13.99 -2.58
CA ALA A 93 -0.96 13.23 -3.45
C ALA A 93 -1.40 11.75 -3.57
N VAL A 94 -1.70 11.11 -2.45
CA VAL A 94 -2.21 9.73 -2.40
C VAL A 94 -3.53 9.60 -3.16
N GLN A 95 -4.48 10.53 -2.94
CA GLN A 95 -5.77 10.54 -3.64
C GLN A 95 -5.61 10.70 -5.15
N VAL A 96 -4.70 11.58 -5.61
CA VAL A 96 -4.41 11.76 -7.03
C VAL A 96 -3.89 10.47 -7.65
N LEU A 97 -2.88 9.84 -7.05
CA LEU A 97 -2.29 8.58 -7.56
C LEU A 97 -3.34 7.47 -7.68
N ARG A 98 -4.17 7.30 -6.65
CA ARG A 98 -5.26 6.31 -6.64
C ARG A 98 -6.32 6.58 -7.67
N SER A 99 -6.71 7.84 -7.87
CA SER A 99 -7.69 8.22 -8.91
C SER A 99 -7.22 7.86 -10.32
N LEU A 100 -5.91 7.73 -10.52
CA LEU A 100 -5.30 7.33 -11.78
C LEU A 100 -5.18 5.80 -11.92
N GLY A 101 -5.48 5.02 -10.88
CA GLY A 101 -5.25 3.58 -10.87
C GLY A 101 -3.77 3.21 -10.72
N VAL A 102 -3.02 4.01 -9.95
CA VAL A 102 -1.65 3.72 -9.52
C VAL A 102 -1.70 3.26 -8.07
N LEU A 103 -1.08 2.12 -7.76
CA LEU A 103 -0.95 1.64 -6.38
C LEU A 103 -0.03 2.55 -5.59
N VAL A 104 -0.32 2.68 -4.31
CA VAL A 104 0.43 3.52 -3.40
C VAL A 104 0.92 2.67 -2.23
N GLU A 105 2.23 2.70 -2.01
CA GLU A 105 2.88 2.20 -0.81
C GLU A 105 3.53 3.35 -0.07
N TYR A 106 3.78 3.17 1.22
CA TYR A 106 4.42 4.18 2.06
C TYR A 106 4.99 3.50 3.31
N ASP A 107 6.05 4.09 3.85
CA ASP A 107 6.60 3.70 5.15
C ASP A 107 6.20 4.75 6.20
N LEU A 108 5.48 4.29 7.22
CA LEU A 108 5.12 5.10 8.37
C LEU A 108 5.59 4.39 9.65
N ASP A 109 6.38 5.06 10.47
CA ASP A 109 6.55 4.65 11.85
C ASP A 109 5.49 5.36 12.72
N LEU A 110 4.68 4.56 13.42
CA LEU A 110 3.61 5.06 14.27
C LEU A 110 4.14 5.90 15.44
N PHE A 111 5.34 5.60 15.94
CA PHE A 111 5.92 6.24 17.12
C PHE A 111 7.01 7.27 16.82
N ALA A 112 7.45 7.38 15.57
CA ALA A 112 8.42 8.40 15.16
C ALA A 112 7.91 9.84 15.36
N GLY A 113 8.85 10.78 15.51
CA GLY A 113 8.58 12.21 15.65
C GLY A 113 8.21 12.59 17.07
N THR A 114 6.94 12.93 17.32
CA THR A 114 6.47 13.35 18.64
C THR A 114 6.10 12.14 19.51
N PRO A 115 6.87 11.81 20.57
CA PRO A 115 6.64 10.63 21.39
C PRO A 115 5.53 10.89 22.43
N ARG A 116 4.31 11.12 21.94
CA ARG A 116 3.09 11.32 22.76
C ARG A 116 1.93 10.54 22.15
N PHE A 117 0.96 10.13 22.97
CA PHE A 117 -0.27 9.50 22.49
C PHE A 117 -1.04 10.37 21.48
N ALA A 118 -0.99 11.70 21.64
CA ALA A 118 -1.52 12.63 20.64
C ALA A 118 -0.88 12.41 19.25
N GLY A 119 0.44 12.25 19.18
CA GLY A 119 1.15 11.99 17.94
C GLY A 119 0.83 10.64 17.30
N VAL A 120 0.50 9.62 18.11
CA VAL A 120 -0.03 8.33 17.62
C VAL A 120 -1.41 8.55 16.98
N ARG A 121 -2.31 9.27 17.66
CA ARG A 121 -3.66 9.55 17.16
C ARG A 121 -3.64 10.39 15.88
N ASP A 122 -2.76 11.39 15.79
CA ASP A 122 -2.61 12.23 14.59
C ASP A 122 -2.19 11.38 13.38
N LYS A 123 -1.24 10.46 13.56
CA LYS A 123 -0.83 9.52 12.51
C LYS A 123 -1.96 8.55 12.12
N VAL A 124 -2.73 8.05 13.09
CA VAL A 124 -3.90 7.21 12.79
C VAL A 124 -4.97 8.00 12.01
N ALA A 125 -5.21 9.25 12.37
CA ALA A 125 -6.14 10.12 11.63
C ALA A 125 -5.67 10.37 10.19
N MET A 126 -4.38 10.62 10.00
CA MET A 126 -3.76 10.73 8.68
C MET A 126 -3.93 9.45 7.86
N LEU A 127 -3.62 8.28 8.44
CA LEU A 127 -3.80 6.99 7.78
C LEU A 127 -5.26 6.78 7.35
N ARG A 128 -6.24 7.08 8.24
CA ARG A 128 -7.67 6.98 7.89
C ARG A 128 -8.01 7.83 6.67
N ALA A 129 -7.48 9.04 6.57
CA ALA A 129 -7.70 9.91 5.43
C ALA A 129 -7.05 9.38 4.14
N MET A 130 -5.87 8.77 4.25
CA MET A 130 -5.15 8.18 3.09
C MET A 130 -5.80 6.90 2.58
N VAL A 131 -6.28 6.02 3.47
CA VAL A 131 -6.71 4.65 3.11
C VAL A 131 -8.23 4.43 3.20
N GLY A 132 -9.00 5.49 3.42
CA GLY A 132 -10.43 5.44 3.76
C GLY A 132 -11.38 4.97 2.65
N ASP A 133 -10.90 4.79 1.42
CA ASP A 133 -11.70 4.24 0.31
C ASP A 133 -11.48 2.71 0.13
N GLY A 134 -10.53 2.11 0.86
CA GLY A 134 -10.16 0.70 0.70
C GLY A 134 -9.33 0.34 -0.55
N SER A 135 -8.81 1.28 -1.34
CA SER A 135 -7.92 0.97 -2.48
C SER A 135 -6.45 0.78 -2.10
N THR A 136 -6.12 0.99 -0.82
CA THR A 136 -4.76 0.83 -0.28
C THR A 136 -4.85 0.25 1.13
N PRO A 137 -4.11 -0.83 1.46
CA PRO A 137 -4.05 -1.34 2.81
C PRO A 137 -3.37 -0.33 3.76
N ALA A 138 -3.85 -0.25 5.00
CA ALA A 138 -3.17 0.48 6.06
C ALA A 138 -1.91 -0.27 6.46
N TYR A 139 -0.77 0.42 6.48
CA TYR A 139 0.50 -0.13 6.92
C TYR A 139 1.25 0.87 7.79
N PHE A 140 1.93 0.38 8.82
CA PHE A 140 2.85 1.14 9.64
C PHE A 140 3.80 0.19 10.37
N THR A 141 4.90 0.71 10.89
CA THR A 141 5.80 0.01 11.80
C THR A 141 5.56 0.48 13.24
N THR A 142 5.93 -0.38 14.18
CA THR A 142 5.91 -0.09 15.62
C THR A 142 7.34 -0.11 16.15
N ALA A 143 8.24 0.60 15.48
CA ALA A 143 9.66 0.60 15.83
C ALA A 143 9.87 1.08 17.28
N ALA A 144 11.02 0.70 17.85
CA ALA A 144 11.39 1.15 19.19
C ALA A 144 11.49 2.68 19.20
N ILE A 145 11.01 3.30 20.27
CA ILE A 145 11.04 4.75 20.42
C ILE A 145 12.49 5.17 20.73
N GLU A 146 13.13 5.89 19.81
CA GLU A 146 14.53 6.31 19.93
C GLU A 146 14.75 7.50 20.87
N ALA A 147 13.71 8.29 21.13
CA ALA A 147 13.76 9.49 21.97
C ALA A 147 13.23 9.24 23.38
N ASP A 148 13.60 10.11 24.32
CA ASP A 148 13.01 10.14 25.66
C ASP A 148 11.48 10.26 25.56
N CYS A 149 10.79 9.22 26.00
CA CYS A 149 9.33 9.12 25.99
C CYS A 149 8.82 8.75 27.37
N SER A 150 7.52 8.97 27.62
CA SER A 150 6.93 8.55 28.88
C SER A 150 6.97 7.02 29.01
N PRO A 151 7.20 6.47 30.22
CA PRO A 151 7.13 5.02 30.46
C PRO A 151 5.80 4.41 30.02
N TRP A 152 4.72 5.19 30.05
CA TRP A 152 3.39 4.81 29.60
C TRP A 152 3.33 4.61 28.09
N LEU A 153 3.92 5.50 27.29
CA LEU A 153 3.95 5.33 25.84
C LEU A 153 4.84 4.16 25.43
N ALA A 154 5.99 3.98 26.12
CA ALA A 154 6.85 2.82 25.91
C ALA A 154 6.12 1.51 26.22
N GLY A 155 5.42 1.43 27.35
CA GLY A 155 4.61 0.27 27.72
C GLY A 155 3.48 -0.02 26.72
N TYR A 156 2.82 1.02 26.22
CA TYR A 156 1.82 0.88 25.15
C TYR A 156 2.44 0.33 23.85
N GLN A 157 3.59 0.86 23.40
CA GLN A 157 4.27 0.38 22.20
C GLN A 157 4.61 -1.11 22.31
N GLN A 158 5.11 -1.56 23.46
CA GLN A 158 5.48 -2.96 23.69
C GLN A 158 4.28 -3.91 23.60
N ARG A 159 3.10 -3.46 24.02
CA ARG A 159 1.86 -4.26 23.92
C ARG A 159 1.21 -4.17 22.56
N LEU A 160 1.29 -3.01 21.90
CA LEU A 160 0.72 -2.81 20.57
C LEU A 160 1.43 -3.66 19.52
N ALA A 161 2.76 -3.70 19.56
CA ALA A 161 3.59 -4.39 18.56
C ALA A 161 3.16 -5.85 18.29
N PRO A 162 3.01 -6.73 19.30
CA PRO A 162 2.51 -8.09 19.07
C PRO A 162 1.04 -8.12 18.65
N ALA A 163 0.19 -7.23 19.20
CA ALA A 163 -1.23 -7.20 18.89
C ALA A 163 -1.51 -6.88 17.41
N VAL A 164 -0.74 -6.00 16.77
CA VAL A 164 -0.94 -5.64 15.35
C VAL A 164 -0.25 -6.59 14.38
N ARG A 165 0.56 -7.54 14.86
CA ARG A 165 1.31 -8.49 14.02
C ARG A 165 0.44 -9.27 13.02
N PRO A 166 -0.80 -9.70 13.34
CA PRO A 166 -1.67 -10.34 12.36
C PRO A 166 -1.99 -9.47 11.13
N TRP A 167 -1.93 -8.14 11.25
CA TRP A 167 -2.07 -7.23 10.10
C TRP A 167 -0.74 -6.89 9.45
N LEU A 168 0.30 -6.64 10.24
CA LEU A 168 1.52 -5.95 9.78
C LEU A 168 2.76 -6.86 9.69
N GLY A 169 2.67 -8.12 10.10
CA GLY A 169 3.76 -9.08 9.96
C GLY A 169 4.14 -9.34 8.50
N THR A 170 5.21 -10.11 8.29
CA THR A 170 5.67 -10.54 6.95
C THR A 170 4.54 -11.17 6.13
N ASP A 171 3.73 -12.00 6.78
CA ASP A 171 2.55 -12.64 6.21
C ASP A 171 1.26 -12.00 6.73
N GLY A 172 1.35 -10.74 7.18
CA GLY A 172 0.23 -10.00 7.73
C GLY A 172 -0.81 -9.66 6.67
N LEU A 173 -2.05 -9.47 7.11
CA LEU A 173 -3.17 -9.17 6.22
C LEU A 173 -2.93 -7.95 5.31
N SER A 174 -2.26 -6.90 5.79
CA SER A 174 -1.98 -5.71 4.97
C SER A 174 -1.05 -6.02 3.81
N HIS A 175 -0.05 -6.89 4.01
CA HIS A 175 0.83 -7.34 2.95
C HIS A 175 0.07 -8.19 1.92
N GLN A 176 -0.70 -9.17 2.38
CA GLN A 176 -1.49 -10.03 1.50
C GLN A 176 -2.52 -9.24 0.67
N LEU A 177 -3.13 -8.19 1.25
CA LEU A 177 -4.02 -7.29 0.51
C LEU A 177 -3.26 -6.46 -0.53
N ALA A 178 -2.04 -5.99 -0.23
CA ALA A 178 -1.21 -5.26 -1.19
C ALA A 178 -0.84 -6.14 -2.38
N GLU A 179 -0.46 -7.40 -2.12
CA GLU A 179 -0.23 -8.40 -3.17
C GLU A 179 -1.48 -8.64 -4.02
N ALA A 180 -2.65 -8.83 -3.40
CA ALA A 180 -3.90 -9.02 -4.14
C ALA A 180 -4.26 -7.82 -5.03
N TRP A 181 -3.99 -6.59 -4.57
CA TRP A 181 -4.15 -5.37 -5.38
C TRP A 181 -3.18 -5.30 -6.55
N ALA A 182 -1.91 -5.68 -6.32
CA ALA A 182 -0.92 -5.78 -7.39
C ALA A 182 -1.34 -6.84 -8.41
N GLU A 183 -1.76 -8.02 -7.97
CA GLU A 183 -2.22 -9.11 -8.83
C GLU A 183 -3.33 -8.71 -9.79
N ILE A 184 -4.40 -8.08 -9.30
CA ILE A 184 -5.49 -7.65 -10.18
C ILE A 184 -5.03 -6.58 -11.16
N LEU A 185 -4.25 -5.59 -10.71
CA LEU A 185 -3.80 -4.50 -11.58
C LEU A 185 -2.86 -5.02 -12.66
N LEU A 186 -1.86 -5.81 -12.28
CA LEU A 186 -0.94 -6.46 -13.21
C LEU A 186 -1.71 -7.35 -14.18
N GLY A 187 -2.63 -8.14 -13.66
CA GLY A 187 -3.48 -9.00 -14.47
C GLY A 187 -4.32 -8.20 -15.49
N GLU A 188 -4.92 -7.08 -15.12
CA GLU A 188 -5.71 -6.27 -16.05
C GLU A 188 -4.87 -5.58 -17.12
N ARG A 189 -3.63 -5.22 -16.79
CA ARG A 189 -2.72 -4.57 -17.75
C ARG A 189 -2.01 -5.56 -18.67
N LEU A 190 -1.75 -6.78 -18.21
CA LEU A 190 -0.93 -7.76 -18.93
C LEU A 190 -1.73 -8.91 -19.53
N LEU A 191 -2.82 -9.30 -18.88
CA LEU A 191 -3.65 -10.43 -19.28
C LEU A 191 -4.94 -9.90 -19.90
N LEU A 192 -5.00 -9.92 -21.23
CA LEU A 192 -6.23 -9.59 -21.96
C LEU A 192 -7.36 -10.54 -21.49
N GLY A 193 -8.45 -9.98 -20.97
CA GLY A 193 -9.71 -10.68 -20.75
C GLY A 193 -9.90 -11.37 -19.39
N LEU A 194 -9.38 -10.80 -18.29
CA LEU A 194 -9.73 -11.27 -16.95
C LEU A 194 -11.25 -11.19 -16.70
N ARG A 195 -11.86 -12.33 -16.41
CA ARG A 195 -13.28 -12.41 -16.08
C ARG A 195 -13.52 -11.91 -14.66
N GLY A 196 -14.49 -11.03 -14.51
CA GLY A 196 -14.94 -10.55 -13.20
C GLY A 196 -13.99 -9.60 -12.47
N GLY A 197 -13.00 -9.00 -13.16
CA GLY A 197 -12.04 -8.06 -12.55
C GLY A 197 -12.69 -6.94 -11.76
N ALA A 198 -13.72 -6.28 -12.33
CA ALA A 198 -14.46 -5.23 -11.64
C ALA A 198 -15.13 -5.71 -10.33
N ALA A 199 -15.78 -6.88 -10.36
CA ALA A 199 -16.42 -7.45 -9.17
C ALA A 199 -15.40 -7.86 -8.11
N HIS A 200 -14.27 -8.44 -8.52
CA HIS A 200 -13.17 -8.76 -7.62
C HIS A 200 -12.58 -7.50 -6.98
N ARG A 201 -12.37 -6.42 -7.75
CA ARG A 201 -11.89 -5.13 -7.24
C ARG A 201 -12.82 -4.56 -6.17
N ILE A 202 -14.13 -4.57 -6.42
CA ILE A 202 -15.12 -4.07 -5.44
C ILE A 202 -15.08 -4.90 -4.15
N ALA A 203 -14.97 -6.23 -4.27
CA ALA A 203 -14.87 -7.11 -3.10
C ALA A 203 -13.56 -6.88 -2.32
N LEU A 204 -12.43 -6.74 -3.03
CA LEU A 204 -11.12 -6.48 -2.45
C LEU A 204 -11.09 -5.10 -1.76
N GLN A 205 -11.71 -4.09 -2.36
CA GLN A 205 -11.86 -2.75 -1.80
C GLN A 205 -12.65 -2.78 -0.50
N ARG A 206 -13.79 -3.49 -0.45
CA ARG A 206 -14.59 -3.65 0.77
C ARG A 206 -13.82 -4.37 1.88
N LEU A 207 -13.09 -5.44 1.53
CA LEU A 207 -12.28 -6.18 2.49
C LEU A 207 -11.14 -5.34 3.04
N THR A 208 -10.45 -4.60 2.16
CA THR A 208 -9.37 -3.68 2.54
C THR A 208 -9.90 -2.58 3.45
N LEU A 209 -11.04 -1.96 3.12
CA LEU A 209 -11.68 -0.94 3.96
C LEU A 209 -12.04 -1.48 5.36
N ARG A 210 -12.58 -2.70 5.42
CA ARG A 210 -12.88 -3.36 6.69
C ARG A 210 -11.61 -3.62 7.50
N SER A 211 -10.58 -4.19 6.87
CA SER A 211 -9.27 -4.44 7.50
C SER A 211 -8.66 -3.16 8.06
N ASN A 212 -8.62 -2.10 7.26
CA ASN A 212 -8.11 -0.79 7.65
C ASN A 212 -8.88 -0.22 8.84
N THR A 213 -10.21 -0.34 8.81
CA THR A 213 -11.07 0.18 9.89
C THR A 213 -10.83 -0.57 11.18
N GLU A 214 -10.76 -1.90 11.16
CA GLU A 214 -10.47 -2.73 12.34
C GLU A 214 -9.10 -2.38 12.94
N LEU A 215 -8.05 -2.36 12.12
CA LEU A 215 -6.69 -2.03 12.56
C LEU A 215 -6.60 -0.61 13.15
N LEU A 216 -7.12 0.39 12.43
CA LEU A 216 -7.01 1.79 12.86
C LEU A 216 -7.95 2.12 14.03
N ASN A 217 -9.05 1.39 14.21
CA ASN A 217 -9.87 1.46 15.43
C ASN A 217 -9.15 0.82 16.62
N LEU A 218 -8.54 -0.35 16.43
CA LEU A 218 -7.75 -1.03 17.46
C LEU A 218 -6.68 -0.07 18.02
N VAL A 219 -5.87 0.53 17.14
CA VAL A 219 -4.81 1.46 17.56
C VAL A 219 -5.39 2.72 18.22
N ALA A 220 -6.40 3.36 17.62
CA ALA A 220 -6.94 4.62 18.16
C ALA A 220 -7.58 4.46 19.53
N THR A 221 -8.40 3.41 19.70
CA THR A 221 -9.15 3.16 20.94
C THR A 221 -8.21 2.66 22.03
N SER A 222 -7.34 1.70 21.74
CA SER A 222 -6.37 1.20 22.73
C SER A 222 -5.40 2.29 23.18
N ALA A 223 -4.94 3.17 22.28
CA ALA A 223 -4.11 4.31 22.65
C ALA A 223 -4.80 5.25 23.65
N ARG A 224 -6.11 5.53 23.45
CA ARG A 224 -6.89 6.40 24.35
C ARG A 224 -7.15 5.74 25.70
N GLU A 225 -7.52 4.47 25.72
CA GLU A 225 -7.71 3.71 26.95
C GLU A 225 -6.41 3.64 27.74
N PHE A 226 -5.32 3.22 27.09
CA PHE A 226 -4.02 3.09 27.74
C PHE A 226 -3.49 4.43 28.29
N GLU A 227 -3.69 5.54 27.58
CA GLU A 227 -3.33 6.88 28.09
C GLU A 227 -4.09 7.24 29.39
N THR A 228 -5.31 6.71 29.56
CA THR A 228 -6.17 7.04 30.71
C THR A 228 -5.95 6.08 31.89
N SER A 229 -5.86 4.77 31.63
CA SER A 229 -5.80 3.73 32.67
C SER A 229 -4.45 3.04 32.82
N GLY A 230 -3.53 3.20 31.87
CA GLY A 230 -2.22 2.51 31.86
C GLY A 230 -2.31 1.05 31.43
N ASP A 231 -3.50 0.63 31.01
CA ASP A 231 -3.83 -0.73 30.59
C ASP A 231 -5.01 -0.67 29.60
N THR A 232 -5.11 -1.67 28.73
CA THR A 232 -6.25 -1.91 27.84
C THR A 232 -6.30 -3.38 27.47
N ARG A 233 -7.47 -4.01 27.62
CA ARG A 233 -7.71 -5.39 27.16
C ARG A 233 -7.87 -5.49 25.65
N LEU A 234 -8.06 -4.37 24.95
CA LEU A 234 -8.26 -4.37 23.49
C LEU A 234 -7.07 -4.96 22.73
N LEU A 235 -5.88 -4.94 23.33
CA LEU A 235 -4.65 -5.49 22.76
C LEU A 235 -4.43 -6.96 23.11
N ASP A 236 -5.33 -7.57 23.88
CA ASP A 236 -5.21 -8.98 24.27
C ASP A 236 -5.41 -9.88 23.05
N ASP A 237 -4.51 -10.85 22.89
CA ASP A 237 -4.48 -11.75 21.73
C ASP A 237 -5.82 -12.50 21.54
N GLU A 238 -6.51 -12.83 22.64
CA GLU A 238 -7.83 -13.47 22.63
C GLU A 238 -8.92 -12.64 21.92
N LEU A 239 -8.82 -11.31 21.96
CA LEU A 239 -9.76 -10.40 21.31
C LEU A 239 -9.33 -10.08 19.87
N VAL A 240 -8.04 -10.03 19.64
CA VAL A 240 -7.44 -9.52 18.41
C VAL A 240 -7.33 -10.62 17.35
N ARG A 241 -6.81 -11.79 17.72
CA ARG A 241 -6.51 -12.88 16.79
C ARG A 241 -7.73 -13.37 16.01
N PRO A 242 -8.90 -13.66 16.63
CA PRO A 242 -10.07 -14.15 15.89
C PRO A 242 -10.56 -13.18 14.82
N ARG A 243 -10.44 -11.87 15.08
CA ARG A 243 -10.86 -10.82 14.13
C ARG A 243 -9.94 -10.78 12.91
N ALA A 244 -8.63 -10.86 13.13
CA ALA A 244 -7.65 -10.88 12.04
C ALA A 244 -7.75 -12.16 11.21
N GLU A 245 -7.86 -13.32 11.86
CA GLU A 245 -7.97 -14.63 11.19
C GLU A 245 -9.19 -14.71 10.26
N LEU A 246 -10.34 -14.16 10.70
CA LEU A 246 -11.53 -14.10 9.85
C LEU A 246 -11.29 -13.29 8.57
N LEU A 247 -10.60 -12.15 8.68
CA LEU A 247 -10.28 -11.30 7.54
C LEU A 247 -9.26 -11.97 6.60
N VAL A 248 -8.25 -12.65 7.15
CA VAL A 248 -7.29 -13.43 6.37
C VAL A 248 -7.99 -14.56 5.61
N ALA A 249 -8.83 -15.35 6.27
CA ALA A 249 -9.61 -16.39 5.63
C ALA A 249 -10.51 -15.84 4.51
N THR A 250 -11.11 -14.67 4.74
CA THR A 250 -11.91 -13.97 3.71
C THR A 250 -11.07 -13.55 2.51
N MET A 251 -9.86 -13.02 2.74
CA MET A 251 -8.92 -12.63 1.68
C MET A 251 -8.51 -13.84 0.84
N ILE A 252 -8.09 -14.93 1.49
CA ILE A 252 -7.69 -16.17 0.82
C ILE A 252 -8.84 -16.71 -0.03
N ALA A 253 -10.05 -16.79 0.53
CA ALA A 253 -11.23 -17.26 -0.21
C ALA A 253 -11.55 -16.37 -1.42
N LEU A 254 -11.43 -15.05 -1.27
CA LEU A 254 -11.66 -14.07 -2.34
C LEU A 254 -10.66 -14.24 -3.48
N ARG A 255 -9.36 -14.35 -3.16
CA ARG A 255 -8.26 -14.55 -4.13
C ARG A 255 -8.40 -15.90 -4.85
N ASN A 256 -8.63 -16.98 -4.12
CA ASN A 256 -8.81 -18.32 -4.70
C ASN A 256 -9.98 -18.38 -5.67
N ARG A 257 -11.12 -17.77 -5.32
CA ARG A 257 -12.29 -17.71 -6.20
C ARG A 257 -11.99 -16.97 -7.50
N PHE A 258 -11.25 -15.86 -7.43
CA PHE A 258 -10.89 -15.07 -8.61
C PHE A 258 -9.98 -15.85 -9.56
N TRP A 259 -8.96 -16.51 -9.02
CA TRP A 259 -8.04 -17.31 -9.82
C TRP A 259 -8.68 -18.57 -10.40
N ALA A 260 -9.56 -19.25 -9.65
CA ALA A 260 -10.31 -20.39 -10.16
C ALA A 260 -11.13 -20.03 -11.40
N ALA A 261 -11.83 -18.89 -11.38
CA ALA A 261 -12.62 -18.42 -12.52
C ALA A 261 -11.77 -18.07 -13.77
N ASN A 262 -10.53 -17.62 -13.57
CA ASN A 262 -9.64 -17.23 -14.64
C ASN A 262 -8.75 -18.39 -15.16
N ALA A 263 -8.50 -19.42 -14.33
CA ALA A 263 -7.79 -20.63 -14.74
C ALA A 263 -8.59 -21.45 -15.78
N GLN A 264 -9.90 -21.61 -15.57
CA GLN A 264 -10.80 -22.27 -16.53
C GLN A 264 -10.82 -21.55 -17.89
N SER A 265 -10.79 -20.22 -17.85
CA SER A 265 -10.83 -19.39 -19.06
C SER A 265 -9.53 -19.47 -19.90
N ALA A 266 -8.39 -19.78 -19.25
CA ALA A 266 -7.12 -19.99 -19.95
C ALA A 266 -7.05 -21.37 -20.62
N ALA A 267 -7.66 -22.39 -20.00
CA ALA A 267 -7.75 -23.74 -20.57
C ALA A 267 -8.68 -23.80 -21.81
N ASP A 268 -9.70 -22.95 -21.86
CA ASP A 268 -10.66 -22.88 -22.98
C ASP A 268 -10.15 -22.10 -24.20
N ARG A 269 -8.93 -21.51 -24.16
CA ARG A 269 -8.37 -20.82 -25.33
C ARG A 269 -7.84 -21.85 -26.32
N PRO A 270 -8.40 -21.96 -27.55
CA PRO A 270 -7.79 -22.79 -28.58
C PRO A 270 -6.37 -22.31 -28.81
N ALA A 271 -5.45 -23.25 -29.06
CA ALA A 271 -4.05 -22.97 -29.41
C ALA A 271 -3.97 -22.27 -30.78
N ALA A 272 -4.45 -21.04 -30.85
CA ALA A 272 -4.27 -20.16 -31.99
C ALA A 272 -2.91 -19.51 -31.82
N TYR A 273 -1.88 -20.16 -32.38
CA TYR A 273 -0.61 -19.64 -32.90
C TYR A 273 0.42 -20.78 -32.88
N GLY A 274 0.18 -21.78 -33.73
CA GLY A 274 1.24 -22.60 -34.32
C GLY A 274 1.29 -22.26 -35.80
N GLY A 275 2.16 -21.32 -36.16
CA GLY A 275 2.40 -20.84 -37.52
C GLY A 275 3.68 -20.03 -37.55
#